data_AF-A0A530L9Y0-F1
#
_entry.id   AF-A0A530L9Y0-F1
#
_cell.length_a   1.000
_cell.length_b   1.000
_cell.length_c   1.000
_cell.angle_alpha   90.00
_cell.angle_beta   90.00
_cell.angle_gamma   90.00
#
_symmetry.space_group_name_H-M   'P 1'
#
loop_
_entity.id
_entity.type
_entity.pdbx_description
1 polymer ?
#
loop_
_entity_poly.entity_id
_entity_poly.type
_entity_poly.pdbx_seq_one_letter_code
_entity_poly.pdbx_strand_id
1 'polypeptide(L)'
;IPPKAETQGRTETIIGNWMKAKRNRSQVILASKVVGRTANTWFRGDRPSKLVRADIFDAVDKSLARLNTDYIDLYQIHWPERDVPWGANPNRIGAVPRRSDAAGVPEGETPIAETLAVFDELVKA
;
A
#
# COMPACT_ATOMS: atom_id res chain seq x y z
N ILE A 1 7.97 -1.35 6.68
CA ILE A 1 7.29 -2.17 5.65
C ILE A 1 7.67 -3.61 5.93
N PRO A 2 6.75 -4.58 6.04
CA PRO A 2 7.12 -5.94 6.45
C PRO A 2 8.25 -6.44 5.54
N PRO A 3 9.45 -6.66 6.09
CA PRO A 3 10.64 -6.93 5.29
C PRO A 3 10.66 -8.36 4.74
N LYS A 4 9.59 -9.13 4.96
CA LYS A 4 9.54 -10.58 4.83
C LYS A 4 8.24 -10.98 4.15
N ALA A 5 8.35 -11.87 3.16
CA ALA A 5 7.19 -12.41 2.44
C ALA A 5 6.25 -13.17 3.39
N GLU A 6 6.81 -13.90 4.35
CA GLU A 6 6.07 -14.84 5.21
C GLU A 6 5.17 -14.12 6.23
N THR A 7 5.49 -12.86 6.55
CA THR A 7 4.77 -12.07 7.57
C THR A 7 3.95 -10.92 7.00
N GLN A 8 4.02 -10.69 5.69
CA GLN A 8 3.18 -9.71 5.01
C GLN A 8 1.69 -10.03 5.24
N GLY A 9 0.89 -9.02 5.56
CA GLY A 9 -0.55 -9.17 5.80
C GLY A 9 -0.96 -9.72 7.17
N ARG A 10 -0.06 -10.33 7.97
CA ARG A 10 -0.43 -10.95 9.26
C ARG A 10 -1.09 -10.00 10.24
N THR A 11 -0.64 -8.74 10.29
CA THR A 11 -1.25 -7.72 11.16
C THR A 11 -2.72 -7.48 10.80
N GLU A 12 -3.05 -7.40 9.51
CA GLU A 12 -4.45 -7.25 9.06
C GLU A 12 -5.29 -8.47 9.45
N THR A 13 -4.75 -9.70 9.31
CA THR A 13 -5.44 -10.91 9.76
C THR A 13 -5.69 -10.92 11.27
N ILE A 14 -4.71 -10.52 12.08
CA ILE A 14 -4.84 -10.45 13.54
C ILE A 14 -5.92 -9.44 13.93
N ILE A 15 -5.88 -8.23 13.34
CA ILE A 15 -6.85 -7.17 13.62
C ILE A 15 -8.26 -7.59 13.16
N GLY A 16 -8.39 -8.19 11.96
CA GLY A 16 -9.66 -8.67 11.45
C GLY A 16 -10.28 -9.76 12.33
N ASN A 17 -9.48 -10.73 12.76
CA ASN A 17 -9.93 -11.77 13.68
C ASN A 17 -10.38 -11.18 15.03
N TRP A 18 -9.63 -10.21 15.57
CA TRP A 18 -9.99 -9.51 16.80
C TRP A 18 -11.32 -8.76 16.65
N MET A 19 -11.49 -7.99 15.57
CA MET A 19 -12.74 -7.24 15.33
C MET A 19 -13.94 -8.17 15.18
N LYS A 20 -13.78 -9.28 14.46
CA LYS A 20 -14.81 -10.32 14.29
C LYS A 20 -15.18 -10.97 15.62
N ALA A 21 -14.19 -11.34 16.44
CA ALA A 21 -14.42 -11.95 17.74
C ALA A 21 -15.11 -11.00 18.73
N LYS A 22 -14.82 -9.69 18.66
CA LYS A 22 -15.43 -8.67 19.52
C LYS A 22 -16.71 -8.07 18.96
N ARG A 23 -17.04 -8.32 17.69
CA ARG A 23 -18.19 -7.73 16.97
C ARG A 23 -18.20 -6.20 17.07
N ASN A 24 -17.02 -5.57 17.01
CA ASN A 24 -16.85 -4.14 17.27
C ASN A 24 -16.41 -3.34 16.04
N ARG A 25 -16.55 -3.88 14.82
CA ARG A 25 -16.11 -3.21 13.58
C ARG A 25 -16.68 -1.79 13.46
N SER A 26 -17.93 -1.57 13.81
CA SER A 26 -18.62 -0.26 13.77
C SER A 26 -18.15 0.74 14.83
N GLN A 27 -17.34 0.32 15.80
CA GLN A 27 -16.81 1.16 16.88
C GLN A 27 -15.36 1.58 16.65
N VAL A 28 -14.76 1.16 15.53
CA VAL A 28 -13.35 1.36 15.21
C VAL A 28 -13.22 2.14 13.91
N ILE A 29 -12.42 3.20 13.93
CA ILE A 29 -11.97 3.86 12.70
C ILE A 29 -10.72 3.13 12.22
N LEU A 30 -10.84 2.42 11.09
CA LEU A 30 -9.81 1.55 10.56
C LEU A 30 -9.07 2.23 9.41
N ALA A 31 -7.75 2.41 9.59
CA ALA A 31 -6.87 2.89 8.54
C ALA A 31 -5.97 1.77 8.01
N SER A 32 -5.90 1.61 6.70
CA SER A 32 -4.91 0.74 6.04
C SER A 32 -4.21 1.48 4.89
N LYS A 33 -3.27 0.80 4.23
CA LYS A 33 -2.37 1.44 3.26
C LYS A 33 -2.10 0.51 2.09
N VAL A 34 -1.98 1.08 0.89
CA VAL A 34 -1.38 0.44 -0.28
C VAL A 34 0.12 0.77 -0.33
N VAL A 35 0.95 -0.21 -0.66
CA VAL A 35 2.38 0.03 -0.91
C VAL A 35 2.54 0.77 -2.23
N GLY A 36 3.40 1.79 -2.26
CA GLY A 36 3.82 2.43 -3.51
C GLY A 36 4.84 1.58 -4.27
N ARG A 37 5.55 2.21 -5.21
CA ARG A 37 6.62 1.57 -5.97
C ARG A 37 7.63 0.85 -5.07
N THR A 38 7.90 -0.42 -5.38
CA THR A 38 8.88 -1.26 -4.67
C THR A 38 9.30 -2.46 -5.53
N ALA A 39 10.55 -2.89 -5.38
CA ALA A 39 11.12 -4.09 -6.02
C ALA A 39 10.74 -5.39 -5.29
N ASN A 40 10.27 -5.28 -4.03
CA ASN A 40 9.73 -6.42 -3.30
C ASN A 40 8.56 -7.05 -4.08
N THR A 41 8.70 -8.33 -4.40
CA THR A 41 7.80 -9.03 -5.33
C THR A 41 6.60 -9.68 -4.64
N TRP A 42 6.69 -9.95 -3.34
CA TRP A 42 5.67 -10.65 -2.56
C TRP A 42 4.38 -9.84 -2.31
N PHE A 43 4.31 -8.57 -2.73
CA PHE A 43 3.07 -7.79 -2.67
C PHE A 43 2.13 -8.07 -3.84
N ARG A 44 2.64 -8.51 -5.00
CA ARG A 44 1.91 -8.57 -6.28
C ARG A 44 2.13 -9.86 -7.08
N GLY A 45 2.38 -10.98 -6.40
CA GLY A 45 2.54 -12.28 -7.07
C GLY A 45 3.81 -12.31 -7.92
N ASP A 46 4.96 -12.22 -7.25
CA ASP A 46 6.30 -12.39 -7.83
C ASP A 46 6.76 -11.32 -8.82
N ARG A 47 6.13 -10.14 -8.82
CA ARG A 47 6.58 -8.95 -9.56
C ARG A 47 6.65 -7.70 -8.69
N PRO A 48 7.45 -6.68 -9.09
CA PRO A 48 7.43 -5.37 -8.45
C PRO A 48 6.03 -4.75 -8.40
N SER A 49 5.79 -3.90 -7.40
CA SER A 49 4.54 -3.15 -7.28
C SER A 49 4.69 -1.73 -7.80
N LYS A 50 3.58 -1.17 -8.32
CA LYS A 50 3.38 0.23 -8.72
C LYS A 50 2.00 0.70 -8.22
N LEU A 51 1.72 2.00 -8.22
CA LEU A 51 0.39 2.58 -7.94
C LEU A 51 -0.50 2.65 -9.18
N VAL A 52 -0.52 1.59 -9.99
CA VAL A 52 -1.48 1.41 -11.09
C VAL A 52 -2.79 0.87 -10.54
N ARG A 53 -3.89 1.07 -11.29
CA ARG A 53 -5.24 0.60 -10.94
C ARG A 53 -5.26 -0.85 -10.44
N ALA A 54 -4.71 -1.77 -11.22
CA ALA A 54 -4.74 -3.21 -10.90
C ALA A 54 -4.06 -3.53 -9.56
N ASP A 55 -2.95 -2.86 -9.24
CA ASP A 55 -2.21 -3.06 -7.99
C ASP A 55 -2.97 -2.50 -6.78
N ILE A 56 -3.67 -1.37 -6.95
CA ILE A 56 -4.46 -0.74 -5.89
C ILE A 56 -5.68 -1.60 -5.55
N PHE A 57 -6.41 -2.06 -6.58
CA PHE A 57 -7.56 -2.96 -6.40
C PHE A 57 -7.15 -4.30 -5.78
N ASP A 58 -6.10 -4.94 -6.30
CA ASP A 58 -5.56 -6.18 -5.71
C ASP A 58 -5.18 -5.99 -4.23
N ALA A 59 -4.59 -4.84 -3.88
CA ALA A 59 -4.21 -4.55 -2.50
C ALA A 59 -5.42 -4.38 -1.58
N VAL A 60 -6.41 -3.57 -1.98
CA VAL A 60 -7.57 -3.29 -1.14
C VAL A 60 -8.44 -4.53 -0.96
N ASP A 61 -8.67 -5.32 -2.02
CA ASP A 61 -9.44 -6.57 -1.94
C ASP A 61 -8.80 -7.56 -0.97
N LYS A 62 -7.48 -7.73 -1.08
CA LYS A 62 -6.71 -8.58 -0.16
C LYS A 62 -6.72 -8.03 1.27
N SER A 63 -6.68 -6.71 1.46
CA SER A 63 -6.78 -6.08 2.78
C SER A 63 -8.15 -6.31 3.41
N LEU A 64 -9.23 -6.06 2.68
CA LEU A 64 -10.61 -6.29 3.13
C LEU A 64 -10.84 -7.76 3.52
N ALA A 65 -10.38 -8.70 2.69
CA ALA A 65 -10.45 -10.12 2.99
C ALA A 65 -9.72 -10.50 4.30
N ARG A 66 -8.49 -10.00 4.50
CA ARG A 66 -7.73 -10.26 5.75
C ARG A 66 -8.37 -9.60 6.96
N LEU A 67 -8.92 -8.39 6.79
CA LEU A 67 -9.56 -7.62 7.86
C LEU A 67 -10.97 -8.13 8.19
N ASN A 68 -11.52 -9.08 7.42
CA ASN A 68 -12.90 -9.59 7.57
C ASN A 68 -13.93 -8.44 7.61
N THR A 69 -13.80 -7.47 6.71
CA THR A 69 -14.71 -6.33 6.59
C THR A 69 -14.84 -5.93 5.12
N ASP A 70 -15.92 -5.24 4.82
CA ASP A 70 -16.31 -4.70 3.52
C ASP A 70 -15.89 -3.24 3.29
N TYR A 71 -15.42 -2.52 4.32
CA TYR A 71 -14.96 -1.14 4.18
C TYR A 71 -13.73 -0.82 5.04
N ILE A 72 -12.96 0.19 4.60
CA ILE A 72 -11.85 0.81 5.32
C ILE A 72 -12.15 2.31 5.42
N ASP A 73 -12.05 2.88 6.62
CA ASP A 73 -12.42 4.27 6.89
C ASP A 73 -11.41 5.27 6.29
N LEU A 74 -10.12 4.90 6.27
CA LEU A 74 -9.06 5.70 5.66
C LEU A 74 -8.05 4.81 4.92
N TYR A 75 -7.94 5.00 3.61
CA TYR A 75 -6.96 4.29 2.79
C TYR A 75 -5.85 5.23 2.30
N GLN A 76 -4.60 4.85 2.56
CA GLN A 76 -3.44 5.72 2.35
C GLN A 76 -2.43 5.12 1.38
N ILE A 77 -1.69 5.99 0.68
CA ILE A 77 -0.49 5.60 -0.04
C ILE A 77 0.67 5.55 0.96
N HIS A 78 1.31 4.39 1.11
CA HIS A 78 2.38 4.23 2.10
C HIS A 78 3.70 4.90 1.67
N TRP A 79 3.99 4.95 0.36
CA TRP A 79 5.19 5.55 -0.24
C TRP A 79 4.86 6.13 -1.62
N PRO A 80 5.53 7.20 -2.06
CA PRO A 80 5.26 7.78 -3.37
C PRO A 80 5.57 6.79 -4.50
N GLU A 81 4.80 6.87 -5.60
CA GLU A 81 5.10 6.21 -6.86
C GLU A 81 6.34 6.79 -7.55
N ARG A 82 6.55 8.09 -7.34
CA ARG A 82 7.59 8.88 -7.98
C ARG A 82 8.95 8.65 -7.34
N ASP A 83 9.97 8.62 -8.17
CA ASP A 83 11.36 8.61 -7.72
C ASP A 83 11.76 10.02 -7.29
N VAL A 84 11.74 10.28 -5.98
CA VAL A 84 12.06 11.60 -5.42
C VAL A 84 13.46 11.58 -4.79
N PRO A 85 14.47 12.24 -5.40
CA PRO A 85 15.74 12.50 -4.74
C PRO A 85 15.57 13.60 -3.67
N TRP A 86 16.39 13.54 -2.60
CA TRP A 86 16.59 14.53 -1.51
C TRP A 86 15.41 15.47 -1.14
N GLY A 87 14.84 15.32 0.07
CA GLY A 87 13.86 16.27 0.65
C GLY A 87 12.52 15.67 1.13
N ALA A 88 12.22 14.41 0.83
CA ALA A 88 10.99 13.74 1.29
C ALA A 88 11.08 13.16 2.72
N ASN A 89 12.26 13.18 3.33
CA ASN A 89 12.48 12.76 4.72
C ASN A 89 13.40 13.80 5.40
N PRO A 90 12.89 14.54 6.41
CA PRO A 90 13.65 15.62 7.04
C PRO A 90 14.89 15.14 7.82
N ASN A 91 15.06 13.83 8.02
CA ASN A 91 16.13 13.25 8.83
C ASN A 91 17.27 12.64 7.99
N ARG A 92 17.32 12.86 6.67
CA ARG A 92 18.41 12.37 5.80
C ARG A 92 19.20 13.54 5.21
N ILE A 93 20.41 13.77 5.74
CA ILE A 93 21.36 14.78 5.25
C ILE A 93 22.41 14.10 4.36
N GLY A 94 22.55 14.53 3.10
CA GLY A 94 23.53 14.02 2.13
C GLY A 94 22.92 13.49 0.82
N ALA A 95 23.77 13.15 -0.14
CA ALA A 95 23.36 12.49 -1.38
C ALA A 95 22.83 11.10 -1.03
N VAL A 96 21.51 10.90 -1.16
CA VAL A 96 20.90 9.59 -0.97
C VAL A 96 21.06 8.83 -2.29
N PRO A 97 21.73 7.66 -2.30
CA PRO A 97 21.74 6.81 -3.47
C PRO A 97 20.30 6.58 -3.92
N ARG A 98 20.07 6.54 -5.24
CA ARG A 98 18.78 6.13 -5.80
C ARG A 98 18.34 4.86 -5.06
N ARG A 99 17.09 4.78 -4.61
CA ARG A 99 16.68 3.62 -3.81
C ARG A 99 17.05 2.34 -4.58
N SER A 100 17.53 1.32 -3.88
CA SER A 100 17.92 0.07 -4.54
C SER A 100 16.73 -0.63 -5.22
N ASP A 101 15.50 -0.35 -4.77
CA ASP A 101 14.25 -0.74 -5.44
C ASP A 101 13.86 0.17 -6.62
N ALA A 102 14.54 1.31 -6.79
CA ALA A 102 14.51 2.14 -7.99
C ALA A 102 15.56 1.72 -9.03
N ALA A 103 16.59 0.95 -8.63
CA ALA A 103 17.57 0.36 -9.53
C ALA A 103 16.94 -0.86 -10.24
N GLY A 104 16.50 -0.66 -11.49
CA GLY A 104 15.75 -1.64 -12.26
C GLY A 104 14.30 -1.26 -12.57
N VAL A 105 13.90 -0.02 -12.27
CA VAL A 105 12.54 0.49 -12.57
C VAL A 105 12.32 0.57 -14.08
N PRO A 106 11.25 -0.05 -14.63
CA PRO A 106 10.83 0.18 -16.00
C PRO A 106 10.48 1.65 -16.19
N GLU A 107 10.75 2.19 -17.38
CA GLU A 107 10.15 3.44 -17.86
C GLU A 107 8.68 3.56 -17.44
N GLY A 108 8.27 4.74 -16.96
CA GLY A 108 6.87 5.04 -16.64
C GLY A 108 6.54 5.05 -15.15
N GLU A 109 6.41 6.27 -14.61
CA GLU A 109 5.68 6.57 -13.37
C GLU A 109 4.18 6.52 -13.63
N THR A 110 3.39 6.03 -12.67
CA THR A 110 1.94 6.24 -12.74
C THR A 110 1.64 7.73 -12.50
N PRO A 111 0.95 8.42 -13.42
CA PRO A 111 0.56 9.81 -13.22
C PRO A 111 -0.29 9.97 -11.95
N ILE A 112 -0.05 11.05 -11.18
CA ILE A 112 -0.80 11.34 -9.96
C ILE A 112 -2.30 11.39 -10.24
N ALA A 113 -2.71 11.97 -11.38
CA ALA A 113 -4.10 12.06 -11.79
C ALA A 113 -4.75 10.68 -11.97
N GLU A 114 -4.02 9.69 -12.50
CA GLU A 114 -4.50 8.32 -12.64
C GLU A 114 -4.66 7.66 -11.27
N THR A 115 -3.64 7.79 -10.40
CA THR A 115 -3.74 7.28 -9.03
C THR A 115 -4.95 7.90 -8.30
N LEU A 116 -5.12 9.23 -8.36
CA LEU A 116 -6.25 9.92 -7.73
C LEU A 116 -7.60 9.48 -8.29
N ALA A 117 -7.71 9.27 -9.61
CA ALA A 117 -8.94 8.77 -10.22
C ALA A 117 -9.32 7.36 -9.70
N VAL A 118 -8.33 6.50 -9.46
CA VAL A 118 -8.56 5.19 -8.86
C VAL A 118 -9.04 5.30 -7.40
N PHE A 119 -8.42 6.19 -6.60
CA PHE A 119 -8.88 6.42 -5.23
C PHE A 119 -10.28 7.04 -5.16
N ASP A 120 -10.61 7.95 -6.08
CA ASP A 120 -11.95 8.53 -6.20
C ASP A 120 -13.01 7.46 -6.49
N GLU A 121 -12.70 6.47 -7.33
CA GLU A 121 -13.58 5.32 -7.54
C GLU A 121 -13.78 4.47 -6.30
N LEU A 122 -12.70 4.15 -5.56
CA LEU A 122 -12.81 3.36 -4.33
C LEU A 122 -13.66 4.05 -3.25
N VAL A 123 -13.69 5.38 -3.23
CA VAL A 123 -14.52 6.16 -2.29
C VAL A 123 -16.00 6.16 -2.71
N LYS A 124 -16.29 6.04 -4.01
CA LYS A 124 -17.65 6.07 -4.57
C LYS A 124 -18.31 4.69 -4.67
N ALA A 125 -17.53 3.63 -4.50
CA ALA A 125 -17.98 2.23 -4.60
C ALA A 125 -18.87 1.79 -3.43
#